data_AF-A0A1I5YRS2-F1
#
_entry.id   AF-A0A1I5YRS2-F1
#
_cell.length_a   1.000
_cell.length_b   1.000
_cell.length_c   1.000
_cell.angle_alpha   90.00
_cell.angle_beta   90.00
_cell.angle_gamma   90.00
#
_symmetry.space_group_name_H-M   'P 1'
#
loop_
_entity.id
_entity.type
_entity.pdbx_description
1 polymer ?
#
loop_
_entity_poly.entity_id
_entity_poly.type
_entity_poly.pdbx_seq_one_letter_code
_entity_poly.pdbx_strand_id
1 'polypeptide(L)'
;MKFCLSGHRVERMNFDEEINLLNMKKIKLYSFLFTYLFCCAVLNAQSQQSLYWQSGTLLNPLRLFPVKIGDKAEFIDLDKDGDPDLMRYKTSNGYSVQWIDDDDDMKITDIEGDIDNDCLMVDRNNDGKYGSYDDLIVDWNDTDNDGKGDMQILTEYAREEDKNKPWGPGHVMISLDLDHDNVLNYIDWSNFTLRGWIHDGASDFYEDYHGKTLFLKIHTSPEKMNDARLNWENPFLFYDPDKDGLSEHAIRFLDTPRANKADDAFKTNLTGKISYAAVTFDADNDSRPGNEFDYDWTLNFRGEGFDYTKQKHTFKNLRGLPAADTLFMDPRYRQLSELLYPDHESAWDLIFKEGKWAQVWFTYDEDDDCQRWERVELYEPKDPYLMGAKKGGLDDNNQADPAGDRGEWDLDNSGGGKLYISPLDGKLHLYGAEKGYWRIDQNAKSFQAMGGIYDGYGPGRQTNSPETAPLIGYFDTDNNGFFDQITYDLNGDKVVDKTISISELGLSDQAPIIQSADLNYNMVKTIEEKIANNLWERSQQALKVAKSYGINSQWYALLMSPKSTRQKYHDGYWLQFYLYNDLLDIAKRQGNQSLIQRIEKAYYSGNWQKEFASN
;
A
#
# COMPACT_ATOMS: atom_id res chain seq x y z
N MET A 1 -106.74 -1.87 -48.17
CA MET A 1 -105.56 -1.17 -48.73
C MET A 1 -104.32 -1.94 -48.29
N LYS A 2 -103.80 -2.83 -49.15
CA LYS A 2 -102.62 -2.64 -50.04
C LYS A 2 -101.27 -2.69 -49.31
N PHE A 3 -100.66 -3.88 -49.36
CA PHE A 3 -99.24 -4.26 -49.49
C PHE A 3 -98.15 -3.16 -49.42
N CYS A 4 -97.07 -3.42 -48.66
CA CYS A 4 -95.79 -3.85 -49.25
C CYS A 4 -94.74 -4.28 -48.22
N LEU A 5 -94.09 -5.41 -48.52
CA LEU A 5 -92.84 -5.90 -47.94
C LEU A 5 -91.66 -5.12 -48.53
N SER A 6 -90.65 -4.77 -47.72
CA SER A 6 -89.29 -4.61 -48.23
C SER A 6 -88.29 -5.05 -47.18
N GLY A 7 -87.44 -6.01 -47.57
CA GLY A 7 -86.47 -6.67 -46.72
C GLY A 7 -85.28 -5.80 -46.41
N HIS A 8 -84.76 -5.93 -45.19
CA HIS A 8 -83.42 -5.50 -44.85
C HIS A 8 -82.42 -6.57 -45.29
N ARG A 9 -81.62 -6.21 -46.30
CA ARG A 9 -80.48 -6.97 -46.78
C ARG A 9 -79.35 -6.75 -45.76
N VAL A 10 -79.00 -7.79 -45.00
CA VAL A 10 -77.74 -7.82 -44.26
C VAL A 10 -76.64 -8.02 -45.30
N GLU A 11 -75.90 -6.96 -45.62
CA GLU A 11 -74.63 -7.12 -46.34
C GLU A 11 -73.66 -7.85 -45.41
N ARG A 12 -73.39 -9.12 -45.71
CA ARG A 12 -72.23 -9.81 -45.15
C ARG A 12 -71.00 -9.13 -45.74
N MET A 13 -70.26 -8.39 -44.92
CA MET A 13 -68.85 -8.11 -45.23
C MET A 13 -68.12 -9.44 -45.39
N ASN A 14 -67.32 -9.54 -46.43
CA ASN A 14 -66.63 -10.74 -46.86
C ASN A 14 -65.54 -11.06 -45.83
N PHE A 15 -65.67 -12.16 -45.09
CA PHE A 15 -64.79 -12.52 -43.96
C PHE A 15 -63.30 -12.64 -44.40
N ASP A 16 -63.06 -12.96 -45.68
CA ASP A 16 -61.74 -13.04 -46.28
C ASP A 16 -61.08 -11.66 -46.49
N GLU A 17 -61.86 -10.59 -46.67
CA GLU A 17 -61.31 -9.22 -46.81
C GLU A 17 -60.86 -8.66 -45.47
N GLU A 18 -61.58 -8.93 -44.38
CA GLU A 18 -61.18 -8.50 -43.03
C GLU A 18 -59.92 -9.23 -42.54
N ILE A 19 -59.79 -10.54 -42.80
CA ILE A 19 -58.59 -11.32 -42.48
C ILE A 19 -57.38 -10.80 -43.28
N ASN A 20 -57.56 -10.50 -44.56
CA ASN A 20 -56.50 -9.92 -45.39
C ASN A 20 -56.10 -8.52 -44.93
N LEU A 21 -57.05 -7.66 -44.53
CA LEU A 21 -56.77 -6.35 -43.97
C LEU A 21 -56.05 -6.43 -42.62
N LEU A 22 -56.44 -7.36 -41.74
CA LEU A 22 -55.76 -7.59 -40.46
C LEU A 22 -54.35 -8.13 -40.69
N ASN A 23 -54.16 -9.07 -41.62
CA ASN A 23 -52.86 -9.61 -41.97
C ASN A 23 -51.97 -8.53 -42.61
N MET A 24 -52.49 -7.68 -43.48
CA MET A 24 -51.76 -6.54 -44.03
C MET A 24 -51.37 -5.51 -42.96
N LYS A 25 -52.25 -5.23 -41.99
CA LYS A 25 -51.93 -4.33 -40.86
C LYS A 25 -50.85 -4.91 -39.96
N LYS A 26 -50.91 -6.22 -39.66
CA LYS A 26 -49.87 -6.93 -38.90
C LYS A 26 -48.55 -6.96 -39.65
N ILE A 27 -48.56 -7.25 -40.95
CA ILE A 27 -47.35 -7.24 -41.79
C ILE A 27 -46.73 -5.83 -41.83
N LYS A 28 -47.53 -4.76 -41.96
CA LYS A 28 -47.04 -3.38 -41.90
C LYS A 28 -46.46 -3.03 -40.52
N LEU A 29 -47.11 -3.46 -39.44
CA LEU A 29 -46.63 -3.23 -38.07
C LEU A 29 -45.31 -3.97 -37.81
N TYR A 30 -45.21 -5.25 -38.21
CA TYR A 30 -43.97 -6.02 -38.09
C TYR A 30 -42.86 -5.47 -38.99
N SER A 31 -43.19 -5.01 -40.20
CA SER A 31 -42.21 -4.36 -41.09
C SER A 31 -41.72 -3.04 -40.49
N PHE A 32 -42.60 -2.26 -39.85
CA PHE A 32 -42.23 -1.02 -39.18
C PHE A 32 -41.36 -1.30 -37.95
N LEU A 33 -41.71 -2.29 -37.11
CA LEU A 33 -40.91 -2.70 -35.96
C LEU A 33 -39.54 -3.24 -36.40
N PHE A 34 -39.49 -4.06 -37.45
CA PHE A 34 -38.24 -4.60 -37.99
C PHE A 34 -37.37 -3.48 -38.57
N THR A 35 -37.95 -2.53 -39.31
CA THR A 35 -37.23 -1.36 -39.83
C THR A 35 -36.74 -0.46 -38.70
N TYR A 36 -37.55 -0.25 -37.65
CA TYR A 36 -37.15 0.52 -36.48
C TYR A 36 -36.00 -0.15 -35.72
N LEU A 37 -36.10 -1.45 -35.44
CA LEU A 37 -35.04 -2.24 -34.81
C LEU A 37 -33.77 -2.27 -35.66
N PHE A 38 -33.91 -2.40 -36.98
CA PHE A 38 -32.78 -2.38 -37.91
C PHE A 38 -32.13 -0.98 -37.96
N CYS A 39 -32.91 0.10 -37.99
CA CYS A 39 -32.40 1.47 -37.89
C CYS A 39 -31.68 1.70 -36.54
N CYS A 40 -32.24 1.25 -35.42
CA CYS A 40 -31.58 1.32 -34.12
C CYS A 40 -30.28 0.51 -34.08
N ALA A 41 -30.25 -0.68 -34.70
CA ALA A 41 -29.05 -1.50 -34.79
C ALA A 41 -27.96 -0.86 -35.67
N VAL A 42 -28.33 -0.26 -36.79
CA VAL A 42 -27.40 0.45 -37.69
C VAL A 42 -26.88 1.74 -37.03
N LEU A 43 -27.73 2.49 -36.32
CA LEU A 43 -27.31 3.67 -35.57
C LEU A 43 -26.37 3.32 -34.40
N ASN A 44 -26.66 2.24 -33.67
CA ASN A 44 -25.74 1.74 -32.63
C ASN A 44 -24.40 1.29 -33.23
N ALA A 45 -24.43 0.54 -34.34
CA ALA A 45 -23.21 0.09 -35.03
C ALA A 45 -22.36 1.27 -35.55
N GLN A 46 -22.97 2.31 -36.12
CA GLN A 46 -22.27 3.52 -36.54
C GLN A 46 -21.74 4.32 -35.35
N SER A 47 -22.47 4.38 -34.23
CA SER A 47 -21.99 5.05 -33.01
C SER A 47 -20.75 4.36 -32.43
N GLN A 48 -20.72 3.02 -32.46
CA GLN A 48 -19.61 2.21 -31.94
C GLN A 48 -18.38 2.24 -32.87
N GLN A 49 -18.57 2.43 -34.18
CA GLN A 49 -17.49 2.58 -35.16
C GLN A 49 -16.69 3.89 -35.02
N SER A 50 -17.20 4.85 -34.24
CA SER A 50 -16.56 6.16 -33.99
C SER A 50 -15.81 6.26 -32.65
N LEU A 51 -15.88 5.22 -31.81
CA LEU A 51 -15.23 5.17 -30.51
C LEU A 51 -13.82 4.60 -30.64
N TYR A 52 -12.89 5.07 -29.79
CA TYR A 52 -11.59 4.41 -29.63
C TYR A 52 -11.80 2.95 -29.22
N TRP A 53 -10.99 2.03 -29.76
CA TRP A 53 -11.23 0.59 -29.68
C TRP A 53 -11.32 0.06 -28.23
N GLN A 54 -10.66 0.72 -27.27
CA GLN A 54 -10.69 0.35 -25.86
C GLN A 54 -11.94 0.82 -25.11
N SER A 55 -12.74 1.70 -25.71
CA SER A 55 -13.93 2.27 -25.08
C SER A 55 -14.95 1.18 -24.75
N GLY A 56 -15.31 1.05 -23.47
CA GLY A 56 -16.27 0.05 -23.01
C GLY A 56 -15.76 -1.40 -23.02
N THR A 57 -14.45 -1.60 -23.15
CA THR A 57 -13.81 -2.92 -22.96
C THR A 57 -13.54 -3.19 -21.48
N LEU A 58 -13.21 -4.44 -21.15
CA LEU A 58 -12.78 -4.84 -19.79
C LEU A 58 -11.26 -4.82 -19.62
N LEU A 59 -10.52 -4.23 -20.57
CA LEU A 59 -9.07 -4.13 -20.51
C LEU A 59 -8.65 -2.89 -19.73
N ASN A 60 -7.52 -2.99 -19.03
CA ASN A 60 -6.97 -1.87 -18.24
C ASN A 60 -6.67 -0.67 -19.15
N PRO A 61 -7.25 0.51 -18.87
CA PRO A 61 -7.06 1.70 -19.69
C PRO A 61 -5.72 2.34 -19.35
N LEU A 62 -4.63 1.85 -19.98
CA LEU A 62 -3.26 2.29 -19.70
C LEU A 62 -2.88 3.65 -20.30
N ARG A 63 -3.74 4.25 -21.14
CA ARG A 63 -3.51 5.58 -21.72
C ARG A 63 -4.78 6.41 -21.78
N LEU A 64 -4.59 7.73 -21.87
CA LEU A 64 -5.66 8.67 -22.16
C LEU A 64 -6.39 8.31 -23.46
N PHE A 65 -7.71 8.40 -23.42
CA PHE A 65 -8.57 8.18 -24.58
C PHE A 65 -8.41 9.36 -25.55
N PRO A 66 -8.04 9.10 -26.82
CA PRO A 66 -7.78 10.16 -27.79
C PRO A 66 -9.07 10.90 -28.18
N VAL A 67 -8.90 11.99 -28.93
CA VAL A 67 -10.00 12.67 -29.61
C VAL A 67 -10.81 11.67 -30.45
N LYS A 68 -12.14 11.83 -30.42
CA LYS A 68 -13.05 10.96 -31.16
C LYS A 68 -12.81 11.08 -32.67
N ILE A 69 -12.87 9.95 -33.39
CA ILE A 69 -12.68 9.94 -34.85
C ILE A 69 -13.72 10.84 -35.51
N GLY A 70 -13.23 11.85 -36.25
CA GLY A 70 -14.04 12.82 -36.99
C GLY A 70 -14.29 14.14 -36.25
N ASP A 71 -14.04 14.17 -34.94
CA ASP A 71 -14.03 15.42 -34.17
C ASP A 71 -12.67 16.12 -34.33
N LYS A 72 -12.63 17.42 -34.04
CA LYS A 72 -11.39 18.22 -34.06
C LYS A 72 -11.16 18.80 -32.69
N ALA A 73 -9.90 18.84 -32.28
CA ALA A 73 -9.49 19.63 -31.13
C ALA A 73 -9.60 21.12 -31.44
N GLU A 74 -9.89 21.90 -30.40
CA GLU A 74 -9.77 23.35 -30.40
C GLU A 74 -8.37 23.70 -29.89
N PHE A 75 -7.68 24.58 -30.60
CA PHE A 75 -6.36 25.06 -30.22
C PHE A 75 -6.41 26.55 -29.91
N ILE A 76 -5.72 26.97 -28.86
CA ILE A 76 -5.76 28.36 -28.37
C ILE A 76 -4.34 28.82 -28.06
N ASP A 77 -3.95 29.89 -28.75
CA ASP A 77 -2.77 30.71 -28.47
C ASP A 77 -3.15 31.72 -27.36
N LEU A 78 -2.76 31.42 -26.12
CA LEU A 78 -2.98 32.22 -24.92
C LEU A 78 -2.07 33.44 -24.87
N ASP A 79 -0.80 33.29 -25.21
CA ASP A 79 0.23 34.28 -24.96
C ASP A 79 0.53 35.19 -26.19
N LYS A 80 0.10 34.75 -27.37
CA LYS A 80 0.15 35.42 -28.69
C LYS A 80 1.51 35.44 -29.36
N ASP A 81 2.33 34.41 -29.14
CA ASP A 81 3.61 34.22 -29.81
C ASP A 81 3.52 33.59 -31.21
N GLY A 82 2.44 32.86 -31.51
CA GLY A 82 2.18 32.25 -32.80
C GLY A 82 1.91 30.75 -32.76
N ASP A 83 2.01 30.14 -31.59
CA ASP A 83 1.84 28.73 -31.27
C ASP A 83 0.53 28.50 -30.53
N PRO A 84 -0.02 27.27 -30.54
CA PRO A 84 -1.11 26.93 -29.65
C PRO A 84 -0.62 26.54 -28.24
N ASP A 85 -0.89 27.35 -27.23
CA ASP A 85 -0.62 26.99 -25.82
C ASP A 85 -1.61 25.97 -25.21
N LEU A 86 -2.81 25.82 -25.80
CA LEU A 86 -3.84 24.91 -25.31
C LEU A 86 -4.39 24.04 -26.41
N MET A 87 -4.71 22.78 -26.05
CA MET A 87 -5.51 21.87 -26.86
C MET A 87 -6.71 21.34 -26.07
N ARG A 88 -7.93 21.63 -26.54
CA ARG A 88 -9.20 21.15 -25.94
C ARG A 88 -9.89 20.13 -26.82
N TYR A 89 -10.35 19.04 -26.21
CA TYR A 89 -11.21 18.10 -26.90
C TYR A 89 -12.08 17.29 -25.95
N LYS A 90 -13.01 16.54 -26.53
CA LYS A 90 -13.80 15.53 -25.82
C LYS A 90 -13.22 14.15 -26.10
N THR A 91 -12.80 13.45 -25.05
CA THR A 91 -12.27 12.10 -25.15
C THR A 91 -13.32 11.15 -25.69
N SER A 92 -12.90 10.03 -26.27
CA SER A 92 -13.86 9.05 -26.81
C SER A 92 -14.75 8.41 -25.75
N ASN A 93 -14.34 8.39 -24.48
CA ASN A 93 -15.18 7.95 -23.34
C ASN A 93 -16.07 9.07 -22.75
N GLY A 94 -16.04 10.28 -23.32
CA GLY A 94 -17.04 11.31 -23.08
C GLY A 94 -16.69 12.37 -22.05
N TYR A 95 -15.43 12.46 -21.62
CA TYR A 95 -14.93 13.51 -20.73
C TYR A 95 -14.37 14.67 -21.52
N SER A 96 -14.52 15.89 -21.01
CA SER A 96 -13.90 17.06 -21.62
C SER A 96 -12.51 17.23 -21.02
N VAL A 97 -11.50 17.36 -21.87
CA VAL A 97 -10.11 17.56 -21.44
C VAL A 97 -9.49 18.78 -22.11
N GLN A 98 -8.49 19.34 -21.45
CA GLN A 98 -7.67 20.44 -21.95
C GLN A 98 -6.21 20.14 -21.60
N TRP A 99 -5.35 20.14 -22.61
CA TRP A 99 -3.90 20.19 -22.45
C TRP A 99 -3.43 21.64 -22.41
N ILE A 100 -2.40 21.88 -21.60
CA ILE A 100 -1.61 23.09 -21.57
C ILE A 100 -0.20 22.71 -21.98
N ASP A 101 0.28 23.39 -23.02
CA ASP A 101 1.64 23.36 -23.51
C ASP A 101 2.52 24.23 -22.60
N ASP A 102 3.40 23.59 -21.85
CA ASP A 102 4.21 24.28 -20.83
C ASP A 102 5.64 24.55 -21.30
N ASP A 103 6.11 23.87 -22.36
CA ASP A 103 7.43 24.07 -22.96
C ASP A 103 7.42 24.59 -24.41
N ASP A 104 6.24 24.98 -24.92
CA ASP A 104 6.03 25.71 -26.17
C ASP A 104 6.40 24.87 -27.41
N ASP A 105 5.95 23.61 -27.38
CA ASP A 105 6.24 22.54 -28.31
C ASP A 105 5.05 22.21 -29.24
N MET A 106 3.83 22.50 -28.79
CA MET A 106 2.58 22.00 -29.34
C MET A 106 2.31 22.49 -30.77
N LYS A 107 1.79 21.58 -31.61
CA LYS A 107 1.49 21.83 -33.01
C LYS A 107 -0.01 21.67 -33.26
N ILE A 108 -0.54 22.47 -34.18
CA ILE A 108 -1.95 22.37 -34.62
C ILE A 108 -2.34 21.01 -35.24
N THR A 109 -1.35 20.17 -35.54
CA THR A 109 -1.53 18.81 -36.06
C THR A 109 -1.66 17.74 -34.99
N ASP A 110 -1.42 18.10 -33.73
CA ASP A 110 -1.37 17.14 -32.64
C ASP A 110 -2.78 16.66 -32.29
N ILE A 111 -2.82 15.45 -31.75
CA ILE A 111 -4.06 14.73 -31.42
C ILE A 111 -4.19 14.43 -29.93
N GLU A 112 -3.16 14.76 -29.17
CA GLU A 112 -3.00 14.79 -27.72
C GLU A 112 -1.79 15.67 -27.38
N GLY A 113 -1.70 16.17 -26.14
CA GLY A 113 -0.44 16.73 -25.61
C GLY A 113 0.56 15.62 -25.31
N ASP A 114 1.80 15.99 -25.04
CA ASP A 114 2.84 15.06 -24.62
C ASP A 114 2.93 14.99 -23.08
N ILE A 115 4.00 14.39 -22.57
CA ILE A 115 4.15 14.03 -21.15
C ILE A 115 5.56 14.28 -20.63
N ASP A 116 6.34 15.13 -21.30
CA ASP A 116 7.65 15.55 -20.82
C ASP A 116 7.55 16.88 -20.07
N ASN A 117 6.79 17.89 -20.53
CA ASN A 117 6.54 19.08 -19.70
C ASN A 117 5.09 19.57 -19.66
N ASP A 118 4.16 18.88 -20.32
CA ASP A 118 2.77 19.31 -20.45
C ASP A 118 1.87 19.06 -19.23
N CYS A 119 0.71 19.73 -19.23
CA CYS A 119 -0.34 19.55 -18.22
C CYS A 119 -1.71 19.22 -18.79
N LEU A 120 -2.29 18.12 -18.28
CA LEU A 120 -3.65 17.69 -18.58
C LEU A 120 -4.63 18.13 -17.49
N MET A 121 -5.67 18.86 -17.89
CA MET A 121 -6.82 19.18 -17.06
C MET A 121 -8.06 18.40 -17.52
N VAL A 122 -8.80 17.82 -16.58
CA VAL A 122 -9.97 16.98 -16.84
C VAL A 122 -11.20 17.52 -16.13
N ASP A 123 -12.16 17.99 -16.90
CA ASP A 123 -13.49 18.37 -16.44
C ASP A 123 -14.33 17.10 -16.23
N ARG A 124 -14.26 16.52 -15.02
CA ARG A 124 -14.91 15.23 -14.73
C ARG A 124 -16.42 15.38 -14.56
N ASN A 125 -16.87 16.53 -14.07
CA ASN A 125 -18.29 16.81 -13.83
C ASN A 125 -19.02 17.41 -15.06
N ASN A 126 -18.28 17.72 -16.13
CA ASN A 126 -18.74 18.37 -17.37
C ASN A 126 -19.42 19.73 -17.14
N ASP A 127 -18.93 20.54 -16.20
CA ASP A 127 -19.47 21.87 -15.91
C ASP A 127 -18.84 23.00 -16.77
N GLY A 128 -17.83 22.67 -17.58
CA GLY A 128 -17.10 23.58 -18.45
C GLY A 128 -15.93 24.29 -17.78
N LYS A 129 -15.58 23.95 -16.54
CA LYS A 129 -14.36 24.37 -15.84
C LYS A 129 -13.48 23.13 -15.63
N TYR A 130 -12.19 23.25 -15.90
CA TYR A 130 -11.28 22.09 -15.98
C TYR A 130 -10.36 21.95 -14.76
N GLY A 131 -10.31 22.96 -13.89
CA GLY A 131 -9.42 23.03 -12.73
C GLY A 131 -10.16 23.52 -11.49
N SER A 132 -11.36 22.99 -11.27
CA SER A 132 -12.29 23.37 -10.22
C SER A 132 -12.71 22.15 -9.39
N TYR A 133 -13.67 22.32 -8.48
CA TYR A 133 -14.18 21.21 -7.67
C TYR A 133 -14.73 20.08 -8.55
N ASP A 134 -14.49 18.83 -8.12
CA ASP A 134 -14.69 17.59 -8.87
C ASP A 134 -13.73 17.34 -10.05
N ASP A 135 -12.74 18.20 -10.33
CA ASP A 135 -11.82 18.01 -11.47
C ASP A 135 -10.52 17.30 -11.08
N LEU A 136 -9.81 16.78 -12.09
CA LEU A 136 -8.49 16.17 -11.98
C LEU A 136 -7.51 16.95 -12.86
N ILE A 137 -6.31 17.19 -12.34
CA ILE A 137 -5.21 17.75 -13.10
C ILE A 137 -3.99 16.84 -12.94
N VAL A 138 -3.25 16.65 -14.03
CA VAL A 138 -2.00 15.89 -14.08
C VAL A 138 -0.98 16.76 -14.80
N ASP A 139 0.14 17.03 -14.13
CA ASP A 139 1.25 17.85 -14.64
C ASP A 139 2.48 16.96 -14.78
N TRP A 140 3.17 17.00 -15.91
CA TRP A 140 4.42 16.26 -16.11
C TRP A 140 5.62 17.20 -16.13
N ASN A 141 6.77 16.73 -15.66
CA ASN A 141 7.99 17.52 -15.68
C ASN A 141 9.22 16.67 -16.01
N ASP A 142 9.93 17.10 -17.05
CA ASP A 142 11.23 16.61 -17.43
C ASP A 142 12.26 17.38 -16.61
N THR A 143 12.81 16.70 -15.61
CA THR A 143 13.66 17.32 -14.62
C THR A 143 15.12 17.36 -15.06
N ASP A 144 15.51 16.55 -16.04
CA ASP A 144 16.88 16.42 -16.53
C ASP A 144 17.10 16.81 -18.01
N ASN A 145 16.03 17.15 -18.72
CA ASN A 145 15.96 17.55 -20.14
C ASN A 145 16.30 16.41 -21.12
N ASP A 146 15.91 15.17 -20.82
CA ASP A 146 16.06 14.02 -21.73
C ASP A 146 14.88 13.77 -22.69
N GLY A 147 13.81 14.58 -22.56
CA GLY A 147 12.58 14.48 -23.34
C GLY A 147 11.60 13.44 -22.79
N LYS A 148 11.66 13.13 -21.50
CA LYS A 148 10.71 12.28 -20.78
C LYS A 148 10.34 12.91 -19.44
N GLY A 149 9.08 12.74 -19.02
CA GLY A 149 8.64 13.23 -17.73
C GLY A 149 9.18 12.37 -16.59
N ASP A 150 10.07 12.93 -15.76
CA ASP A 150 10.58 12.30 -14.54
C ASP A 150 9.69 12.57 -13.33
N MET A 151 8.79 13.56 -13.41
CA MET A 151 7.89 13.92 -12.34
C MET A 151 6.45 13.96 -12.84
N GLN A 152 5.52 13.46 -12.02
CA GLN A 152 4.09 13.62 -12.24
C GLN A 152 3.40 14.20 -11.01
N ILE A 153 2.76 15.35 -11.17
CA ILE A 153 1.95 16.00 -10.14
C ILE A 153 0.48 15.75 -10.45
N LEU A 154 -0.15 14.91 -9.65
CA LEU A 154 -1.59 14.69 -9.68
C LEU A 154 -2.26 15.56 -8.62
N THR A 155 -3.21 16.37 -9.08
CA THR A 155 -4.06 17.19 -8.24
C THR A 155 -5.51 16.81 -8.46
N GLU A 156 -6.19 16.40 -7.40
CA GLU A 156 -7.61 16.13 -7.38
C GLU A 156 -8.32 17.13 -6.45
N TYR A 157 -9.23 17.92 -6.99
CA TYR A 157 -10.07 18.78 -6.17
C TYR A 157 -11.23 17.98 -5.57
N ALA A 158 -11.57 18.33 -4.33
CA ALA A 158 -12.71 17.78 -3.61
C ALA A 158 -13.98 17.91 -4.44
N ARG A 159 -14.98 17.07 -4.13
CA ARG A 159 -16.32 17.33 -4.63
C ARG A 159 -16.85 18.64 -4.06
N GLU A 160 -17.65 19.37 -4.83
CA GLU A 160 -18.23 20.65 -4.39
C GLU A 160 -19.06 20.49 -3.10
N GLU A 161 -19.74 19.35 -2.96
CA GLU A 161 -20.50 19.00 -1.75
C GLU A 161 -19.63 18.66 -0.53
N ASP A 162 -18.37 18.31 -0.76
CA ASP A 162 -17.45 17.81 0.25
C ASP A 162 -16.29 18.75 0.59
N LYS A 163 -16.19 19.91 -0.08
CA LYS A 163 -15.13 20.91 0.11
C LYS A 163 -14.95 21.46 1.52
N ASN A 164 -15.90 21.20 2.42
CA ASN A 164 -15.86 21.59 3.83
C ASN A 164 -15.71 20.38 4.77
N LYS A 165 -15.18 19.25 4.27
CA LYS A 165 -14.77 18.14 5.14
C LYS A 165 -13.32 18.37 5.59
N PRO A 166 -13.02 18.34 6.90
CA PRO A 166 -11.65 18.40 7.40
C PRO A 166 -10.92 17.12 6.99
N TRP A 167 -9.61 17.21 6.68
CA TRP A 167 -8.87 16.09 6.07
C TRP A 167 -9.64 15.54 4.85
N GLY A 168 -10.00 16.50 3.98
CA GLY A 168 -11.08 16.36 3.02
C GLY A 168 -10.78 15.43 1.85
N PRO A 169 -11.81 15.14 1.02
CA PRO A 169 -11.59 14.47 -0.25
C PRO A 169 -10.78 15.36 -1.20
N GLY A 170 -10.15 14.72 -2.18
CA GLY A 170 -9.12 15.33 -3.02
C GLY A 170 -7.72 14.86 -2.62
N HIS A 171 -6.77 15.07 -3.53
CA HIS A 171 -5.42 14.53 -3.42
C HIS A 171 -4.44 15.53 -4.02
N VAL A 172 -3.26 15.64 -3.41
CA VAL A 172 -2.06 16.12 -4.08
C VAL A 172 -1.03 15.02 -3.95
N MET A 173 -0.67 14.43 -5.08
CA MET A 173 0.31 13.36 -5.18
C MET A 173 1.38 13.75 -6.19
N ILE A 174 2.64 13.61 -5.81
CA ILE A 174 3.79 13.95 -6.64
C ILE A 174 4.70 12.72 -6.66
N SER A 175 4.86 12.09 -7.82
CA SER A 175 5.78 10.96 -8.00
C SER A 175 6.99 11.40 -8.81
N LEU A 176 8.17 10.90 -8.44
CA LEU A 176 9.42 11.13 -9.14
C LEU A 176 10.04 9.79 -9.52
N ASP A 177 10.19 9.56 -10.82
CA ASP A 177 10.95 8.45 -11.39
C ASP A 177 12.45 8.78 -11.25
N LEU A 178 13.17 8.00 -10.43
CA LEU A 178 14.60 8.24 -10.15
C LEU A 178 15.50 7.10 -10.63
N ASP A 179 14.95 6.05 -11.22
CA ASP A 179 15.68 4.98 -11.91
C ASP A 179 15.47 4.96 -13.42
N HIS A 180 14.62 5.87 -13.93
CA HIS A 180 14.34 6.17 -15.33
C HIS A 180 13.65 5.02 -16.08
N ASP A 181 12.76 4.29 -15.40
CA ASP A 181 11.96 3.22 -15.98
C ASP A 181 10.66 3.73 -16.66
N ASN A 182 10.30 5.00 -16.43
CA ASN A 182 9.13 5.74 -16.93
C ASN A 182 7.79 5.30 -16.32
N VAL A 183 7.81 4.68 -15.14
CA VAL A 183 6.61 4.36 -14.36
C VAL A 183 6.37 5.48 -13.35
N LEU A 184 5.11 5.91 -13.20
CA LEU A 184 4.70 7.01 -12.32
C LEU A 184 3.38 6.62 -11.62
N ASN A 185 2.47 7.58 -11.34
CA ASN A 185 1.18 7.24 -10.74
C ASN A 185 0.30 6.42 -11.71
N TYR A 186 -0.50 5.51 -11.16
CA TYR A 186 -1.52 4.82 -11.96
C TYR A 186 -2.87 5.53 -11.91
N ILE A 187 -3.28 6.08 -13.06
CA ILE A 187 -4.58 6.71 -13.26
C ILE A 187 -5.46 5.79 -14.11
N ASP A 188 -6.64 5.44 -13.62
CA ASP A 188 -7.66 4.77 -14.42
C ASP A 188 -8.23 5.77 -15.43
N TRP A 189 -7.67 5.79 -16.65
CA TRP A 189 -8.05 6.71 -17.71
C TRP A 189 -9.50 6.52 -18.21
N SER A 190 -10.23 5.48 -17.79
CA SER A 190 -11.64 5.32 -18.12
C SER A 190 -12.56 6.24 -17.32
N ASN A 191 -12.13 6.65 -16.12
CA ASN A 191 -12.92 7.44 -15.18
C ASN A 191 -12.11 8.50 -14.42
N PHE A 192 -10.82 8.65 -14.71
CA PHE A 192 -9.93 9.65 -14.13
C PHE A 192 -9.86 9.54 -12.61
N THR A 193 -9.63 8.32 -12.12
CA THR A 193 -9.39 8.04 -10.70
C THR A 193 -7.96 7.55 -10.49
N LEU A 194 -7.26 8.10 -9.50
CA LEU A 194 -6.01 7.56 -9.01
C LEU A 194 -6.28 6.20 -8.35
N ARG A 195 -5.52 5.17 -8.74
CA ARG A 195 -5.68 3.81 -8.23
C ARG A 195 -4.35 3.15 -7.91
N GLY A 196 -3.56 3.79 -7.05
CA GLY A 196 -2.25 3.31 -6.62
C GLY A 196 -2.21 2.01 -5.81
N TRP A 197 -3.27 1.19 -5.83
CA TRP A 197 -3.31 -0.14 -5.22
C TRP A 197 -3.61 -1.23 -6.25
N ILE A 198 -3.69 -0.88 -7.54
CA ILE A 198 -3.91 -1.88 -8.60
C ILE A 198 -2.57 -2.51 -8.96
N HIS A 199 -2.58 -3.83 -9.09
CA HIS A 199 -1.41 -4.65 -9.36
C HIS A 199 -1.79 -5.87 -10.20
N ASP A 200 -0.79 -6.49 -10.83
CA ASP A 200 -0.86 -7.89 -11.26
C ASP A 200 -0.32 -8.81 -10.15
N GLY A 201 -0.80 -10.05 -10.10
CA GLY A 201 -0.36 -11.03 -9.11
C GLY A 201 -0.52 -10.56 -7.66
N ALA A 202 0.52 -10.72 -6.84
CA ALA A 202 0.54 -10.32 -5.43
C ALA A 202 1.25 -8.97 -5.17
N SER A 203 2.12 -8.53 -6.10
CA SER A 203 3.11 -7.49 -5.82
C SER A 203 3.53 -6.65 -7.04
N ASP A 204 2.94 -6.87 -8.22
CA ASP A 204 3.32 -6.16 -9.46
C ASP A 204 2.44 -4.92 -9.67
N PHE A 205 2.66 -3.90 -8.83
CA PHE A 205 1.88 -2.65 -8.83
C PHE A 205 2.04 -1.86 -10.13
N TYR A 206 0.94 -1.27 -10.59
CA TYR A 206 0.97 -0.40 -11.78
C TYR A 206 1.49 1.00 -11.49
N GLU A 207 1.43 1.37 -10.22
CA GLU A 207 2.06 2.57 -9.70
C GLU A 207 3.50 2.24 -9.32
N ASP A 208 4.37 3.23 -9.50
CA ASP A 208 5.80 3.08 -9.26
C ASP A 208 6.14 2.96 -7.77
N TYR A 209 6.23 1.71 -7.30
CA TYR A 209 6.71 1.34 -5.96
C TYR A 209 7.92 0.40 -6.01
N HIS A 210 8.41 0.13 -7.22
CA HIS A 210 9.55 -0.74 -7.49
C HIS A 210 10.81 0.10 -7.75
N GLY A 211 11.97 -0.56 -7.71
CA GLY A 211 13.24 0.10 -7.96
C GLY A 211 13.56 1.27 -7.01
N LYS A 212 14.05 2.36 -7.60
CA LYS A 212 14.42 3.58 -6.88
C LYS A 212 13.50 4.70 -7.32
N THR A 213 12.51 4.97 -6.49
CA THR A 213 11.51 6.00 -6.72
C THR A 213 11.15 6.73 -5.43
N LEU A 214 10.37 7.80 -5.53
CA LEU A 214 9.73 8.43 -4.38
C LEU A 214 8.40 9.07 -4.74
N PHE A 215 7.53 9.21 -3.74
CA PHE A 215 6.36 10.06 -3.86
C PHE A 215 6.10 10.92 -2.62
N LEU A 216 5.36 12.02 -2.85
CA LEU A 216 4.79 12.90 -1.84
C LEU A 216 3.27 12.80 -1.92
N LYS A 217 2.55 12.67 -0.80
CA LYS A 217 1.09 12.48 -0.83
C LYS A 217 0.33 13.09 0.33
N ILE A 218 -0.79 13.74 0.01
CA ILE A 218 -1.75 14.25 0.99
C ILE A 218 -3.18 14.13 0.50
N HIS A 219 -4.07 13.72 1.41
CA HIS A 219 -5.52 13.67 1.18
C HIS A 219 -6.15 15.04 1.45
N THR A 220 -5.93 15.97 0.52
CA THR A 220 -6.54 17.30 0.55
C THR A 220 -6.48 17.96 -0.82
N SER A 221 -7.35 18.94 -1.07
CA SER A 221 -7.28 19.77 -2.27
C SER A 221 -6.25 20.91 -2.09
N PRO A 222 -5.57 21.35 -3.17
CA PRO A 222 -4.50 22.35 -3.09
C PRO A 222 -4.91 23.64 -2.39
N GLU A 223 -6.14 24.13 -2.62
CA GLU A 223 -6.62 25.40 -2.06
C GLU A 223 -6.78 25.37 -0.53
N LYS A 224 -6.78 24.18 0.06
CA LYS A 224 -6.81 23.96 1.51
C LYS A 224 -5.42 23.93 2.15
N MET A 225 -4.36 23.74 1.36
CA MET A 225 -3.00 23.68 1.86
C MET A 225 -2.49 25.07 2.24
N ASN A 226 -1.82 25.16 3.39
CA ASN A 226 -1.19 26.40 3.83
C ASN A 226 0.03 26.78 2.97
N ASP A 227 0.76 25.78 2.48
CA ASP A 227 1.93 25.93 1.61
C ASP A 227 1.97 24.76 0.63
N ALA A 228 1.98 25.05 -0.67
CA ALA A 228 1.94 24.03 -1.73
C ALA A 228 3.29 23.29 -1.89
N ARG A 229 4.36 23.76 -1.26
CA ARG A 229 5.68 23.11 -1.27
C ARG A 229 5.81 21.95 -0.28
N LEU A 230 4.85 21.84 0.65
CA LEU A 230 4.86 20.88 1.75
C LEU A 230 3.90 19.73 1.44
N ASN A 231 4.11 18.58 2.08
CA ASN A 231 3.22 17.43 1.95
C ASN A 231 3.04 16.69 3.31
N TRP A 232 2.01 15.83 3.42
CA TRP A 232 1.78 15.01 4.63
C TRP A 232 2.71 13.81 4.65
N GLU A 233 2.62 12.94 3.63
CA GLU A 233 3.64 11.93 3.35
C GLU A 233 4.75 12.66 2.58
N ASN A 234 5.88 12.90 3.25
CA ASN A 234 6.87 13.85 2.76
C ASN A 234 8.31 13.48 3.14
N PRO A 235 8.95 12.58 2.38
CA PRO A 235 8.39 11.70 1.34
C PRO A 235 8.06 10.28 1.82
N PHE A 236 7.62 9.44 0.88
CA PHE A 236 7.91 8.02 0.88
C PHE A 236 9.04 7.74 -0.13
N LEU A 237 10.16 7.16 0.32
CA LEU A 237 11.36 6.85 -0.48
C LEU A 237 11.51 5.34 -0.63
N PHE A 238 11.67 4.85 -1.86
CA PHE A 238 11.99 3.46 -2.17
C PHE A 238 13.45 3.35 -2.66
N TYR A 239 14.11 2.26 -2.30
CA TYR A 239 15.54 2.09 -2.55
C TYR A 239 15.81 0.75 -3.22
N ASP A 240 16.58 0.80 -4.31
CA ASP A 240 17.13 -0.35 -5.03
C ASP A 240 18.67 -0.40 -4.95
N PRO A 241 19.25 -0.78 -3.79
CA PRO A 241 20.69 -0.88 -3.62
C PRO A 241 21.35 -1.98 -4.45
N ASP A 242 20.65 -3.06 -4.83
CA ASP A 242 21.24 -4.17 -5.59
C ASP A 242 20.98 -4.16 -7.10
N LYS A 243 20.14 -3.23 -7.55
CA LYS A 243 19.89 -2.80 -8.94
C LYS A 243 19.19 -3.84 -9.79
N ASP A 244 18.28 -4.59 -9.19
CA ASP A 244 17.49 -5.58 -9.90
C ASP A 244 16.13 -5.06 -10.38
N GLY A 245 15.80 -3.80 -10.06
CA GLY A 245 14.55 -3.13 -10.43
C GLY A 245 13.41 -3.37 -9.42
N LEU A 246 13.70 -3.92 -8.25
CA LEU A 246 12.76 -4.11 -7.14
C LEU A 246 13.23 -3.30 -5.94
N SER A 247 12.32 -2.87 -5.07
CA SER A 247 12.69 -2.06 -3.90
C SER A 247 12.86 -2.94 -2.67
N GLU A 248 14.03 -2.94 -2.04
CA GLU A 248 14.41 -3.81 -0.94
C GLU A 248 14.32 -3.14 0.43
N HIS A 249 14.22 -1.81 0.45
CA HIS A 249 13.85 -1.09 1.65
C HIS A 249 13.19 0.23 1.30
N ALA A 250 12.46 0.79 2.27
CA ALA A 250 11.83 2.07 2.11
C ALA A 250 11.86 2.90 3.40
N ILE A 251 11.69 4.21 3.22
CA ILE A 251 11.60 5.17 4.32
C ILE A 251 10.37 6.05 4.12
N ARG A 252 9.48 6.05 5.11
CA ARG A 252 8.26 6.87 5.12
C ARG A 252 8.35 7.96 6.18
N PHE A 253 8.17 9.21 5.78
CA PHE A 253 8.13 10.36 6.66
C PHE A 253 6.76 11.02 6.69
N LEU A 254 6.28 11.38 7.89
CA LEU A 254 5.02 12.12 8.03
C LEU A 254 5.21 13.48 8.72
N ASP A 255 4.74 14.53 8.05
CA ASP A 255 4.48 15.85 8.64
C ASP A 255 3.05 15.90 9.17
N THR A 256 2.88 15.62 10.46
CA THR A 256 1.55 15.65 11.08
C THR A 256 1.02 17.08 11.15
N PRO A 257 -0.06 17.43 10.42
CA PRO A 257 -0.63 18.76 10.45
C PRO A 257 -1.03 19.17 11.86
N ARG A 258 -0.95 20.48 12.13
CA ARG A 258 -1.44 21.01 13.42
C ARG A 258 -2.95 20.91 13.47
N ALA A 259 -3.48 20.73 14.68
CA ALA A 259 -4.90 20.81 14.91
C ALA A 259 -5.46 22.17 14.43
N ASN A 260 -6.52 22.12 13.63
CA ASN A 260 -7.18 23.30 13.12
C ASN A 260 -7.88 24.10 14.23
N LYS A 261 -8.00 25.41 14.01
CA LYS A 261 -8.79 26.35 14.81
C LYS A 261 -10.14 26.59 14.12
N ALA A 262 -11.01 27.35 14.79
CA ALA A 262 -12.37 27.60 14.28
C ALA A 262 -12.38 28.39 12.95
N ASP A 263 -11.39 29.24 12.72
CA ASP A 263 -11.26 30.12 11.55
C ASP A 263 -10.59 29.44 10.33
N ASP A 264 -9.96 28.28 10.52
CA ASP A 264 -9.31 27.48 9.47
C ASP A 264 -9.68 26.00 9.55
N ALA A 265 -10.88 25.70 10.06
CA ALA A 265 -11.35 24.34 10.36
C ALA A 265 -11.19 23.33 9.21
N PHE A 266 -11.18 23.80 7.96
CA PHE A 266 -11.10 22.99 6.74
C PHE A 266 -9.76 23.11 6.00
N LYS A 267 -8.78 23.83 6.56
CA LYS A 267 -7.42 23.88 6.00
C LYS A 267 -6.60 22.71 6.48
N THR A 268 -5.57 22.38 5.72
CA THR A 268 -4.56 21.40 6.12
C THR A 268 -3.28 22.18 6.44
N ASN A 269 -2.96 22.27 7.74
CA ASN A 269 -1.89 23.12 8.25
C ASN A 269 -0.62 22.30 8.51
N LEU A 270 0.14 22.03 7.44
CA LEU A 270 1.43 21.34 7.50
C LEU A 270 2.46 22.18 8.25
N THR A 271 3.41 21.50 8.91
CA THR A 271 4.28 22.13 9.90
C THR A 271 5.67 22.45 9.41
N GLY A 272 6.11 21.81 8.32
CA GLY A 272 7.51 21.80 7.90
C GLY A 272 8.38 20.89 8.77
N LYS A 273 7.78 20.02 9.58
CA LYS A 273 8.49 19.11 10.48
C LYS A 273 8.00 17.68 10.33
N ILE A 274 8.95 16.75 10.31
CA ILE A 274 8.66 15.32 10.41
C ILE A 274 8.51 14.97 11.88
N SER A 275 7.41 14.33 12.26
CA SER A 275 7.16 13.83 13.62
C SER A 275 7.11 12.31 13.72
N TYR A 276 7.12 11.64 12.56
CA TYR A 276 7.06 10.20 12.41
C TYR A 276 7.98 9.81 11.26
N ALA A 277 8.81 8.79 11.48
CA ALA A 277 9.61 8.16 10.45
C ALA A 277 9.50 6.63 10.58
N ALA A 278 9.26 5.94 9.48
CA ALA A 278 9.33 4.48 9.42
C ALA A 278 10.45 4.05 8.47
N VAL A 279 11.26 3.09 8.90
CA VAL A 279 12.31 2.45 8.10
C VAL A 279 11.99 0.96 8.03
N THR A 280 11.97 0.40 6.84
CA THR A 280 11.40 -0.94 6.61
C THR A 280 12.23 -1.69 5.56
N PHE A 281 12.38 -3.01 5.68
CA PHE A 281 13.33 -3.81 4.88
C PHE A 281 12.75 -5.15 4.41
N ASP A 282 12.95 -5.51 3.15
CA ASP A 282 12.94 -6.87 2.60
C ASP A 282 14.30 -7.53 2.90
N ALA A 283 14.44 -8.08 4.11
CA ALA A 283 15.68 -8.66 4.60
C ALA A 283 16.07 -9.97 3.90
N ASP A 284 15.10 -10.63 3.27
CA ASP A 284 15.18 -11.93 2.63
C ASP A 284 15.47 -11.85 1.10
N ASN A 285 15.13 -10.71 0.49
CA ASN A 285 15.26 -10.36 -0.93
C ASN A 285 14.38 -11.18 -1.86
N ASP A 286 13.11 -11.30 -1.51
CA ASP A 286 12.15 -12.07 -2.29
C ASP A 286 10.90 -11.27 -2.72
N SER A 287 10.81 -9.97 -2.41
CA SER A 287 9.78 -9.06 -2.92
C SER A 287 9.86 -8.92 -4.45
N ARG A 288 9.15 -9.77 -5.20
CA ARG A 288 9.15 -9.80 -6.67
C ARG A 288 7.79 -10.21 -7.23
N PRO A 289 7.50 -9.94 -8.53
CA PRO A 289 6.25 -10.37 -9.15
C PRO A 289 5.94 -11.86 -8.91
N GLY A 290 4.80 -12.10 -8.26
CA GLY A 290 4.32 -13.44 -7.92
C GLY A 290 4.75 -13.98 -6.55
N ASN A 291 5.55 -13.22 -5.80
CA ASN A 291 5.74 -13.35 -4.35
C ASN A 291 4.98 -12.22 -3.64
N GLU A 292 4.87 -12.34 -2.32
CA GLU A 292 4.46 -11.27 -1.41
C GLU A 292 5.30 -9.99 -1.65
N PHE A 293 4.73 -8.83 -1.26
CA PHE A 293 5.38 -7.51 -1.41
C PHE A 293 5.83 -6.99 -0.05
N ASP A 294 6.23 -7.93 0.81
CA ASP A 294 6.48 -7.75 2.22
C ASP A 294 7.86 -7.16 2.49
N TYR A 295 7.90 -6.37 3.56
CA TYR A 295 9.14 -6.03 4.22
C TYR A 295 9.12 -6.72 5.58
N ASP A 296 10.03 -7.68 5.76
CA ASP A 296 10.14 -8.53 6.95
C ASP A 296 9.99 -7.76 8.28
N TRP A 297 10.48 -6.53 8.35
CA TRP A 297 10.36 -5.73 9.56
C TRP A 297 10.45 -4.22 9.33
N THR A 298 9.88 -3.47 10.29
CA THR A 298 9.81 -2.01 10.32
C THR A 298 10.30 -1.47 11.68
N LEU A 299 11.13 -0.41 11.66
CA LEU A 299 11.39 0.48 12.78
C LEU A 299 10.59 1.78 12.66
N ASN A 300 9.85 2.13 13.70
CA ASN A 300 8.94 3.27 13.74
C ASN A 300 9.37 4.31 14.78
N PHE A 301 9.88 5.45 14.34
CA PHE A 301 10.33 6.54 15.19
C PHE A 301 9.24 7.60 15.36
N ARG A 302 8.97 8.01 16.61
CA ARG A 302 7.91 8.99 16.93
C ARG A 302 8.40 10.02 17.95
N GLY A 303 8.14 11.31 17.71
CA GLY A 303 8.56 12.36 18.64
C GLY A 303 8.47 13.78 18.10
N GLU A 304 9.33 14.67 18.62
CA GLU A 304 9.51 16.04 18.08
C GLU A 304 10.06 16.00 16.65
N GLY A 305 10.87 14.98 16.35
CA GLY A 305 11.46 14.70 15.06
C GLY A 305 12.40 15.81 14.59
N PHE A 306 12.28 16.25 13.33
CA PHE A 306 13.19 17.22 12.72
C PHE A 306 12.49 18.18 11.74
N ASP A 307 13.13 19.30 11.46
CA ASP A 307 12.66 20.31 10.50
C ASP A 307 13.21 19.99 9.10
N TYR A 308 12.34 19.84 8.10
CA TYR A 308 12.74 19.51 6.74
C TYR A 308 12.66 20.71 5.78
N THR A 309 12.33 21.92 6.26
CA THR A 309 12.13 23.09 5.38
C THR A 309 13.41 23.56 4.66
N LYS A 310 14.57 23.02 5.05
CA LYS A 310 15.86 23.24 4.39
C LYS A 310 16.19 22.20 3.32
N GLN A 311 15.44 21.10 3.25
CA GLN A 311 15.60 20.04 2.25
C GLN A 311 14.94 20.49 0.94
N LYS A 312 15.55 21.48 0.29
CA LYS A 312 14.98 22.17 -0.87
C LYS A 312 15.47 21.54 -2.17
N HIS A 313 14.52 21.12 -3.00
CA HIS A 313 14.73 20.64 -4.36
C HIS A 313 14.17 21.64 -5.34
N THR A 314 14.93 22.03 -6.35
CA THR A 314 14.53 23.05 -7.34
C THR A 314 14.42 22.40 -8.71
N PHE A 315 13.34 22.69 -9.42
CA PHE A 315 13.02 22.10 -10.71
C PHE A 315 12.89 23.21 -11.75
N LYS A 316 13.53 23.04 -12.90
CA LYS A 316 13.63 24.08 -13.93
C LYS A 316 12.28 24.31 -14.62
N ASN A 317 11.58 23.23 -14.95
CA ASN A 317 10.39 23.28 -15.79
C ASN A 317 9.09 23.30 -14.95
N LEU A 318 9.15 23.08 -13.63
CA LEU A 318 7.97 22.96 -12.75
C LEU A 318 7.00 24.15 -12.75
N ARG A 319 7.45 25.34 -13.15
CA ARG A 319 6.60 26.54 -13.19
C ARG A 319 5.57 26.50 -14.33
N GLY A 320 5.89 25.79 -15.42
CA GLY A 320 5.13 25.85 -16.67
C GLY A 320 4.89 27.27 -17.21
N LEU A 321 3.91 27.40 -18.09
CA LEU A 321 3.46 28.61 -18.78
C LEU A 321 2.67 29.54 -17.82
N PRO A 322 3.17 30.75 -17.53
CA PRO A 322 2.49 31.68 -16.62
C PRO A 322 1.12 32.17 -17.11
N ALA A 323 0.86 32.18 -18.43
CA ALA A 323 -0.42 32.59 -19.00
C ALA A 323 -1.56 31.63 -18.59
N ALA A 324 -1.25 30.37 -18.35
CA ALA A 324 -2.22 29.34 -17.97
C ALA A 324 -2.70 29.44 -16.52
N ASP A 325 -2.04 30.21 -15.64
CA ASP A 325 -2.42 30.37 -14.22
C ASP A 325 -3.91 30.72 -14.02
N THR A 326 -4.52 31.44 -14.99
CA THR A 326 -5.92 31.87 -14.92
C THR A 326 -6.94 30.73 -15.09
N LEU A 327 -6.48 29.53 -15.48
CA LEU A 327 -7.32 28.35 -15.73
C LEU A 327 -7.55 27.54 -14.44
N PHE A 328 -6.81 27.84 -13.36
CA PHE A 328 -6.82 27.10 -12.11
C PHE A 328 -7.60 27.81 -11.02
N MET A 329 -8.35 27.04 -10.22
CA MET A 329 -8.95 27.55 -8.98
C MET A 329 -7.88 27.97 -7.96
N ASP A 330 -6.79 27.19 -7.86
CA ASP A 330 -5.62 27.53 -7.08
C ASP A 330 -4.34 27.35 -7.91
N PRO A 331 -3.75 28.43 -8.46
CA PRO A 331 -2.55 28.34 -9.30
C PRO A 331 -1.27 28.12 -8.50
N ARG A 332 -1.31 28.12 -7.15
CA ARG A 332 -0.09 28.08 -6.33
C ARG A 332 0.79 26.86 -6.59
N TYR A 333 0.23 25.71 -6.94
CA TYR A 333 1.01 24.51 -7.20
C TYR A 333 1.72 24.55 -8.57
N ARG A 334 1.14 25.18 -9.59
CA ARG A 334 1.86 25.47 -10.86
C ARG A 334 2.87 26.58 -10.72
N GLN A 335 2.69 27.47 -9.75
CA GLN A 335 3.66 28.54 -9.48
C GLN A 335 4.91 28.04 -8.75
N LEU A 336 5.00 26.74 -8.47
CA LEU A 336 6.15 26.14 -7.80
C LEU A 336 7.37 26.18 -8.71
N SER A 337 8.53 26.42 -8.08
CA SER A 337 9.84 26.16 -8.66
C SER A 337 10.67 25.23 -7.78
N GLU A 338 10.10 24.83 -6.64
CA GLU A 338 10.77 24.06 -5.62
C GLU A 338 9.78 23.21 -4.82
N LEU A 339 10.27 22.10 -4.27
CA LEU A 339 9.60 21.26 -3.29
C LEU A 339 10.51 21.10 -2.07
N LEU A 340 9.92 20.83 -0.90
CA LEU A 340 10.66 20.69 0.35
C LEU A 340 10.46 19.27 0.91
N TYR A 341 11.46 18.40 0.77
CA TYR A 341 11.38 17.01 1.24
C TYR A 341 12.77 16.40 1.48
N PRO A 342 12.95 15.57 2.53
CA PRO A 342 14.13 14.71 2.68
C PRO A 342 14.35 13.81 1.45
N ASP A 343 15.54 13.73 0.90
CA ASP A 343 15.86 12.83 -0.23
C ASP A 343 16.57 11.54 0.22
N HIS A 344 16.86 10.63 -0.71
CA HIS A 344 17.57 9.38 -0.44
C HIS A 344 18.96 9.58 0.19
N GLU A 345 19.61 10.72 -0.04
CA GLU A 345 20.97 11.00 0.49
C GLU A 345 20.93 11.53 1.93
N SER A 346 19.88 12.26 2.30
CA SER A 346 19.75 12.91 3.61
C SER A 346 18.86 12.15 4.59
N ALA A 347 17.92 11.33 4.11
CA ALA A 347 16.89 10.67 4.92
C ALA A 347 17.47 9.91 6.12
N TRP A 348 18.50 9.09 5.90
CA TRP A 348 19.10 8.27 6.96
C TRP A 348 19.71 9.13 8.08
N ASP A 349 20.47 10.15 7.69
CA ASP A 349 21.12 11.07 8.62
C ASP A 349 20.09 11.92 9.39
N LEU A 350 19.01 12.33 8.72
CA LEU A 350 17.91 13.06 9.36
C LEU A 350 17.23 12.23 10.45
N ILE A 351 17.06 10.92 10.25
CA ILE A 351 16.50 10.01 11.26
C ILE A 351 17.45 9.85 12.44
N PHE A 352 18.68 9.45 12.19
CA PHE A 352 19.58 8.95 13.25
C PHE A 352 20.47 10.02 13.88
N LYS A 353 20.71 11.16 13.22
CA LYS A 353 21.58 12.24 13.72
C LYS A 353 20.81 13.48 14.14
N GLU A 354 19.76 13.85 13.41
CA GLU A 354 18.99 15.07 13.68
C GLU A 354 17.67 14.81 14.42
N GLY A 355 17.07 13.65 14.20
CA GLY A 355 15.77 13.27 14.73
C GLY A 355 15.73 13.23 16.25
N LYS A 356 14.72 13.91 16.82
CA LYS A 356 14.43 13.89 18.25
C LYS A 356 13.24 13.00 18.54
N TRP A 357 13.52 11.73 18.78
CA TRP A 357 12.50 10.71 19.01
C TRP A 357 12.23 10.52 20.49
N ALA A 358 10.95 10.34 20.82
CA ALA A 358 10.48 10.03 22.17
C ALA A 358 10.16 8.54 22.32
N GLN A 359 9.88 7.84 21.22
CA GLN A 359 9.55 6.42 21.19
C GLN A 359 10.10 5.79 19.92
N VAL A 360 10.44 4.50 20.01
CA VAL A 360 10.71 3.66 18.85
C VAL A 360 9.91 2.38 18.98
N TRP A 361 9.19 2.02 17.92
CA TRP A 361 8.48 0.74 17.85
C TRP A 361 9.13 -0.13 16.80
N PHE A 362 9.02 -1.44 16.99
CA PHE A 362 9.49 -2.43 16.04
C PHE A 362 8.33 -3.35 15.71
N THR A 363 8.15 -3.65 14.43
CA THR A 363 7.19 -4.64 13.98
C THR A 363 7.89 -5.59 13.03
N TYR A 364 7.68 -6.89 13.22
CA TYR A 364 8.24 -7.96 12.39
C TYR A 364 7.07 -8.77 11.83
N ASP A 365 7.01 -8.93 10.51
CA ASP A 365 6.09 -9.81 9.81
C ASP A 365 6.60 -11.26 9.97
N GLU A 366 6.07 -11.98 10.97
CA GLU A 366 6.63 -13.30 11.32
C GLU A 366 6.14 -14.41 10.37
N ASP A 367 5.02 -14.22 9.70
CA ASP A 367 4.35 -15.16 8.81
C ASP A 367 4.45 -14.81 7.32
N ASP A 368 4.98 -13.64 6.96
CA ASP A 368 5.49 -13.28 5.62
C ASP A 368 4.36 -13.30 4.60
N ASP A 369 3.35 -12.50 4.91
CA ASP A 369 2.09 -12.45 4.16
C ASP A 369 1.65 -11.02 3.81
N CYS A 370 2.46 -10.02 4.13
CA CYS A 370 2.19 -8.65 3.76
C CYS A 370 2.26 -8.44 2.24
N GLN A 371 1.18 -7.88 1.68
CA GLN A 371 1.09 -7.54 0.25
C GLN A 371 0.85 -6.04 0.05
N ARG A 372 1.02 -5.25 1.09
CA ARG A 372 0.64 -3.84 1.12
C ARG A 372 1.68 -2.97 0.45
N TRP A 373 1.27 -2.14 -0.50
CA TRP A 373 2.17 -1.21 -1.20
C TRP A 373 2.86 -0.16 -0.30
N GLU A 374 2.23 0.29 0.79
CA GLU A 374 2.89 1.20 1.73
C GLU A 374 3.91 0.51 2.64
N ARG A 375 4.04 -0.82 2.62
CA ARG A 375 5.16 -1.61 3.17
C ARG A 375 5.69 -1.19 4.55
N VAL A 376 4.81 -0.71 5.42
CA VAL A 376 5.15 -0.29 6.79
C VAL A 376 4.30 -1.15 7.71
N GLU A 377 4.95 -2.03 8.46
CA GLU A 377 4.31 -2.86 9.45
C GLU A 377 3.94 -2.06 10.70
N LEU A 378 2.76 -2.34 11.25
CA LEU A 378 2.09 -1.43 12.18
C LEU A 378 1.42 -2.16 13.34
N TYR A 379 2.15 -2.44 14.41
CA TYR A 379 1.53 -2.82 15.69
C TYR A 379 1.58 -1.68 16.71
N GLU A 380 0.43 -1.37 17.31
CA GLU A 380 0.30 -0.34 18.34
C GLU A 380 0.44 -0.93 19.76
N PRO A 381 0.96 -0.17 20.74
CA PRO A 381 1.18 -0.61 22.14
C PRO A 381 -0.11 -0.73 22.94
N LYS A 382 -1.08 -1.47 22.41
CA LYS A 382 -2.46 -1.60 22.85
C LYS A 382 -2.74 -3.01 23.40
N ASP A 383 -4.01 -3.36 23.58
CA ASP A 383 -4.39 -4.65 24.18
C ASP A 383 -4.04 -5.82 23.22
N PRO A 384 -3.20 -6.77 23.64
CA PRO A 384 -2.78 -7.87 22.78
C PRO A 384 -3.91 -8.85 22.44
N TYR A 385 -5.02 -8.84 23.17
CA TYR A 385 -6.15 -9.76 22.99
C TYR A 385 -7.35 -9.17 22.26
N LEU A 386 -7.39 -7.86 22.03
CA LEU A 386 -8.47 -7.23 21.26
C LEU A 386 -8.09 -7.24 19.78
N MET A 387 -8.94 -7.78 18.91
CA MET A 387 -8.65 -7.89 17.49
C MET A 387 -9.60 -7.06 16.65
N GLY A 388 -9.04 -6.38 15.66
CA GLY A 388 -9.71 -5.66 14.61
C GLY A 388 -9.46 -4.15 14.65
N ALA A 389 -9.42 -3.59 13.44
CA ALA A 389 -9.42 -2.16 13.16
C ALA A 389 -10.33 -1.35 14.12
N LYS A 390 -9.74 -0.34 14.77
CA LYS A 390 -10.43 0.62 15.66
C LYS A 390 -11.12 -0.01 16.88
N LYS A 391 -10.65 -1.18 17.36
CA LYS A 391 -11.19 -1.87 18.55
C LYS A 391 -10.27 -1.84 19.78
N GLY A 392 -9.16 -1.11 19.73
CA GLY A 392 -8.21 -0.96 20.83
C GLY A 392 -7.19 -2.10 20.94
N GLY A 393 -6.97 -2.85 19.86
CA GLY A 393 -6.00 -3.93 19.73
C GLY A 393 -4.62 -3.49 19.25
N LEU A 394 -3.68 -4.44 19.11
CA LEU A 394 -2.40 -4.19 18.40
C LEU A 394 -2.66 -3.70 16.96
N ASP A 395 -3.65 -4.31 16.30
CA ASP A 395 -4.12 -3.99 14.95
C ASP A 395 -5.20 -2.89 14.93
N ASP A 396 -5.13 -1.93 15.85
CA ASP A 396 -6.11 -0.83 15.89
C ASP A 396 -6.03 0.02 14.62
N ASN A 397 -4.84 0.13 14.03
CA ASN A 397 -4.65 0.69 12.71
C ASN A 397 -5.30 -0.22 11.67
N ASN A 398 -6.12 0.36 10.79
CA ASN A 398 -6.83 -0.39 9.75
C ASN A 398 -5.90 -1.16 8.80
N GLN A 399 -4.64 -0.73 8.68
CA GLN A 399 -3.65 -1.29 7.77
C GLN A 399 -2.71 -2.30 8.45
N ALA A 400 -3.05 -2.74 9.66
CA ALA A 400 -2.29 -3.72 10.44
C ALA A 400 -2.98 -5.08 10.41
N ASP A 401 -2.18 -6.13 10.61
CA ASP A 401 -2.68 -7.50 10.61
C ASP A 401 -3.31 -7.89 11.93
N PRO A 402 -4.51 -8.50 11.93
CA PRO A 402 -5.11 -8.97 13.16
C PRO A 402 -4.27 -10.01 13.89
N ALA A 403 -3.47 -10.81 13.17
CA ALA A 403 -2.50 -11.77 13.70
C ALA A 403 -1.45 -12.06 12.60
N GLY A 404 -0.28 -12.53 12.99
CA GLY A 404 0.86 -12.72 12.10
C GLY A 404 2.09 -12.01 12.67
N ASP A 405 2.01 -10.69 12.77
CA ASP A 405 3.10 -9.84 13.24
C ASP A 405 3.48 -9.99 14.73
N ARG A 406 4.72 -9.62 15.00
CA ARG A 406 5.25 -9.29 16.33
C ARG A 406 5.49 -7.79 16.45
N GLY A 407 4.91 -7.16 17.47
CA GLY A 407 5.13 -5.75 17.81
C GLY A 407 5.91 -5.58 19.13
N GLU A 408 6.85 -4.64 19.15
CA GLU A 408 7.69 -4.32 20.31
C GLU A 408 7.81 -2.82 20.47
N TRP A 409 7.85 -2.35 21.73
CA TRP A 409 7.76 -0.92 22.00
C TRP A 409 8.80 -0.48 23.02
N ASP A 410 9.69 0.43 22.59
CA ASP A 410 10.54 1.27 23.42
C ASP A 410 9.84 2.62 23.57
N LEU A 411 9.08 2.77 24.65
CA LEU A 411 8.18 3.91 24.84
C LEU A 411 8.85 5.13 25.47
N ASP A 412 10.10 4.99 25.89
CA ASP A 412 10.93 6.08 26.41
C ASP A 412 12.18 6.39 25.55
N ASN A 413 12.37 5.66 24.46
CA ASN A 413 13.50 5.75 23.54
C ASN A 413 14.85 5.50 24.22
N SER A 414 14.88 4.66 25.26
CA SER A 414 16.12 4.27 25.97
C SER A 414 17.06 3.47 25.06
N GLY A 415 16.50 2.72 24.10
CA GLY A 415 17.22 1.92 23.13
C GLY A 415 17.81 2.72 21.98
N GLY A 416 17.15 3.82 21.58
CA GLY A 416 17.56 4.61 20.42
C GLY A 416 17.38 3.88 19.09
N GLY A 417 16.40 2.97 19.02
CA GLY A 417 16.10 2.15 17.84
C GLY A 417 17.15 1.10 17.50
N LYS A 418 18.07 0.78 18.43
CA LYS A 418 19.06 -0.29 18.26
C LYS A 418 18.39 -1.66 18.33
N LEU A 419 19.01 -2.66 17.71
CA LEU A 419 18.49 -4.01 17.64
C LEU A 419 19.43 -5.01 18.31
N TYR A 420 18.96 -6.21 18.60
CA TYR A 420 19.78 -7.32 19.04
C TYR A 420 19.17 -8.66 18.63
N ILE A 421 20.01 -9.70 18.51
CA ILE A 421 19.51 -11.07 18.32
C ILE A 421 19.36 -11.69 19.70
N SER A 422 18.11 -11.95 20.10
CA SER A 422 17.81 -12.40 21.46
C SER A 422 18.28 -13.83 21.71
N PRO A 423 18.94 -14.12 22.84
CA PRO A 423 19.26 -15.49 23.20
C PRO A 423 18.00 -16.33 23.50
N LEU A 424 16.90 -15.69 23.93
CA LEU A 424 15.63 -16.32 24.32
C LEU A 424 15.05 -17.22 23.23
N ASP A 425 14.91 -16.68 22.02
CA ASP A 425 14.25 -17.33 20.89
C ASP A 425 15.14 -17.36 19.63
N GLY A 426 16.23 -16.59 19.61
CA GLY A 426 17.12 -16.47 18.47
C GLY A 426 16.66 -15.48 17.40
N LYS A 427 15.61 -14.70 17.65
CA LYS A 427 15.04 -13.72 16.70
C LYS A 427 15.66 -12.33 16.88
N LEU A 428 15.36 -11.42 15.96
CA LEU A 428 15.72 -10.00 16.04
C LEU A 428 14.73 -9.27 16.96
N HIS A 429 15.22 -8.47 17.90
CA HIS A 429 14.42 -7.74 18.89
C HIS A 429 14.90 -6.29 19.03
N LEU A 430 14.00 -5.41 19.45
CA LEU A 430 14.25 -4.01 19.74
C LEU A 430 14.92 -3.86 21.11
N TYR A 431 16.16 -3.35 21.11
CA TYR A 431 16.83 -3.01 22.36
C TYR A 431 16.13 -1.81 23.02
N GLY A 432 15.93 -1.86 24.33
CA GLY A 432 15.22 -0.83 25.10
C GLY A 432 13.71 -1.01 25.14
N ALA A 433 13.14 -1.98 24.42
CA ALA A 433 11.71 -2.25 24.49
C ALA A 433 11.30 -2.78 25.87
N GLU A 434 10.27 -2.19 26.48
CA GLU A 434 9.80 -2.66 27.80
C GLU A 434 8.94 -3.93 27.68
N LYS A 435 8.25 -4.06 26.54
CA LYS A 435 7.41 -5.22 26.23
C LYS A 435 7.25 -5.43 24.73
N GLY A 436 6.89 -6.65 24.36
CA GLY A 436 6.49 -7.03 23.01
C GLY A 436 5.44 -8.13 23.01
N TYR A 437 4.71 -8.25 21.92
CA TYR A 437 3.70 -9.30 21.72
C TYR A 437 3.75 -9.83 20.29
N TRP A 438 3.66 -11.15 20.15
CA TRP A 438 3.48 -11.84 18.87
C TRP A 438 2.15 -12.58 18.87
N ARG A 439 1.25 -12.18 17.97
CA ARG A 439 0.01 -12.92 17.69
C ARG A 439 0.31 -13.94 16.62
N ILE A 440 0.28 -15.21 16.96
CA ILE A 440 0.67 -16.26 16.02
C ILE A 440 -0.43 -16.47 14.99
N ASP A 441 -0.07 -16.32 13.71
CA ASP A 441 -0.75 -16.98 12.60
C ASP A 441 0.25 -17.87 11.84
N GLN A 442 0.30 -19.14 12.22
CA GLN A 442 1.28 -20.06 11.63
C GLN A 442 1.05 -20.32 10.12
N ASN A 443 -0.13 -19.98 9.59
CA ASN A 443 -0.48 -20.32 8.21
C ASN A 443 -0.80 -19.09 7.35
N ALA A 444 -0.42 -17.87 7.76
CA ALA A 444 -0.59 -16.67 6.95
C ALA A 444 -2.03 -16.49 6.44
N LYS A 445 -3.01 -16.60 7.35
CA LYS A 445 -4.44 -16.52 7.02
C LYS A 445 -5.05 -15.17 7.36
N SER A 446 -4.34 -14.33 8.10
CA SER A 446 -4.90 -13.22 8.85
C SER A 446 -4.25 -11.89 8.46
N PHE A 447 -4.10 -11.64 7.16
CA PHE A 447 -3.48 -10.43 6.63
C PHE A 447 -4.48 -9.33 6.21
N GLN A 448 -3.99 -8.09 6.22
CA GLN A 448 -4.59 -6.83 5.83
C GLN A 448 -4.81 -6.69 4.31
N ALA A 449 -4.18 -7.55 3.51
CA ALA A 449 -4.15 -7.46 2.04
C ALA A 449 -3.58 -6.11 1.58
N MET A 450 -4.23 -5.43 0.61
CA MET A 450 -3.73 -4.17 0.04
C MET A 450 -4.02 -2.96 0.94
N GLY A 451 -3.70 -3.08 2.23
CA GLY A 451 -3.80 -2.03 3.23
C GLY A 451 -5.09 -1.99 4.04
N GLY A 452 -5.89 -3.08 4.08
CA GLY A 452 -7.12 -3.21 4.88
C GLY A 452 -8.26 -2.23 4.54
N ILE A 453 -8.01 -1.35 3.58
CA ILE A 453 -8.86 -0.23 3.14
C ILE A 453 -9.16 -0.38 1.64
N TYR A 454 -8.26 -1.01 0.89
CA TYR A 454 -8.37 -1.26 -0.53
C TYR A 454 -8.26 -2.77 -0.76
N ASP A 455 -9.26 -3.35 -1.38
CA ASP A 455 -9.18 -4.59 -2.13
C ASP A 455 -9.26 -4.17 -3.61
N GLY A 456 -8.67 -4.92 -4.53
CA GLY A 456 -8.63 -4.58 -5.96
C GLY A 456 -9.99 -4.23 -6.60
N TYR A 457 -11.12 -4.41 -5.91
CA TYR A 457 -12.49 -4.11 -6.31
C TYR A 457 -13.40 -3.45 -5.23
N GLY A 458 -12.91 -3.02 -4.05
CA GLY A 458 -13.72 -2.47 -2.94
C GLY A 458 -12.99 -2.35 -1.59
N PRO A 459 -13.59 -1.75 -0.54
CA PRO A 459 -12.93 -1.63 0.77
C PRO A 459 -13.14 -2.84 1.67
N GLY A 460 -12.05 -3.39 2.25
CA GLY A 460 -12.10 -4.40 3.32
C GLY A 460 -10.87 -5.30 3.39
N ARG A 461 -10.68 -5.99 4.54
CA ARG A 461 -9.71 -7.09 4.65
C ARG A 461 -10.18 -8.25 3.77
N GLN A 462 -9.26 -8.87 3.01
CA GLN A 462 -9.61 -10.05 2.20
C GLN A 462 -9.95 -11.26 3.06
N THR A 463 -9.41 -11.33 4.27
CA THR A 463 -9.58 -12.43 5.21
C THR A 463 -10.38 -12.01 6.44
N ASN A 464 -11.07 -12.98 7.05
CA ASN A 464 -11.79 -12.72 8.30
C ASN A 464 -10.78 -12.61 9.44
N SER A 465 -10.88 -11.52 10.21
CA SER A 465 -10.07 -11.40 11.42
C SER A 465 -10.43 -12.52 12.41
N PRO A 466 -9.42 -13.22 12.98
CA PRO A 466 -9.67 -14.22 14.01
C PRO A 466 -10.42 -13.62 15.21
N GLU A 467 -11.21 -14.45 15.90
CA GLU A 467 -11.80 -14.07 17.19
C GLU A 467 -10.77 -14.12 18.33
N THR A 468 -9.77 -15.00 18.17
CA THR A 468 -8.63 -15.16 19.07
C THR A 468 -7.45 -15.78 18.31
N ALA A 469 -6.24 -15.59 18.81
CA ALA A 469 -5.01 -16.21 18.32
C ALA A 469 -4.12 -16.59 19.50
N PRO A 470 -3.24 -17.60 19.33
CA PRO A 470 -2.17 -17.84 20.28
C PRO A 470 -1.30 -16.58 20.43
N LEU A 471 -0.84 -16.33 21.65
CA LEU A 471 -0.09 -15.12 21.99
C LEU A 471 1.22 -15.49 22.70
N ILE A 472 2.32 -14.91 22.22
CA ILE A 472 3.59 -14.88 22.93
C ILE A 472 3.81 -13.44 23.43
N GLY A 473 4.18 -13.31 24.70
CA GLY A 473 4.54 -12.04 25.32
C GLY A 473 6.01 -12.00 25.70
N TYR A 474 6.64 -10.85 25.49
CA TYR A 474 8.05 -10.57 25.79
C TYR A 474 8.14 -9.39 26.76
N PHE A 475 8.98 -9.50 27.78
CA PHE A 475 9.09 -8.48 28.84
C PHE A 475 10.53 -8.27 29.30
N ASP A 476 10.91 -7.01 29.45
CA ASP A 476 12.11 -6.57 30.17
C ASP A 476 11.68 -6.25 31.61
N THR A 477 11.98 -7.15 32.54
CA THR A 477 11.53 -7.07 33.92
C THR A 477 12.57 -6.44 34.85
N ASP A 478 13.84 -6.38 34.43
CA ASP A 478 14.93 -5.76 35.18
C ASP A 478 15.36 -4.39 34.65
N ASN A 479 14.79 -3.95 33.52
CA ASN A 479 15.02 -2.68 32.82
C ASN A 479 16.47 -2.52 32.34
N ASN A 480 17.09 -3.59 31.85
CA ASN A 480 18.44 -3.56 31.28
C ASN A 480 18.46 -3.34 29.74
N GLY A 481 17.27 -3.25 29.13
CA GLY A 481 17.04 -3.06 27.70
C GLY A 481 16.93 -4.35 26.89
N PHE A 482 17.03 -5.52 27.52
CA PHE A 482 16.85 -6.83 26.89
C PHE A 482 15.63 -7.53 27.50
N PHE A 483 14.82 -8.17 26.68
CA PHE A 483 13.79 -9.06 27.20
C PHE A 483 14.42 -10.23 27.97
N ASP A 484 13.96 -10.44 29.20
CA ASP A 484 14.40 -11.52 30.09
C ASP A 484 13.28 -12.51 30.44
N GLN A 485 12.03 -12.17 30.13
CA GLN A 485 10.86 -12.99 30.40
C GLN A 485 10.00 -13.19 29.15
N ILE A 486 9.52 -14.44 28.98
CA ILE A 486 8.60 -14.83 27.90
C ILE A 486 7.37 -15.54 28.48
N THR A 487 6.20 -15.23 27.94
CA THR A 487 4.92 -15.84 28.33
C THR A 487 4.22 -16.46 27.13
N TYR A 488 3.47 -17.54 27.37
CA TYR A 488 2.70 -18.25 26.35
C TYR A 488 1.23 -18.35 26.77
N ASP A 489 0.33 -17.97 25.88
CA ASP A 489 -1.10 -18.27 25.90
C ASP A 489 -1.41 -18.92 24.54
N LEU A 490 -1.31 -20.26 24.47
CA LEU A 490 -1.29 -20.97 23.20
C LEU A 490 -2.68 -21.26 22.64
N ASN A 491 -3.73 -21.04 23.43
CA ASN A 491 -5.12 -21.21 23.02
C ASN A 491 -5.87 -19.86 22.87
N GLY A 492 -5.23 -18.75 23.24
CA GLY A 492 -5.79 -17.40 23.15
C GLY A 492 -6.96 -17.16 24.11
N ASP A 493 -7.03 -17.90 25.23
CA ASP A 493 -8.12 -17.77 26.20
C ASP A 493 -7.90 -16.67 27.25
N LYS A 494 -6.81 -15.90 27.09
CA LYS A 494 -6.35 -14.81 27.97
C LYS A 494 -5.79 -15.29 29.30
N VAL A 495 -5.46 -16.57 29.41
CA VAL A 495 -4.78 -17.17 30.55
C VAL A 495 -3.40 -17.63 30.11
N VAL A 496 -2.37 -17.12 30.77
CA VAL A 496 -1.00 -17.55 30.51
C VAL A 496 -0.82 -19.02 30.93
N ASP A 497 -0.54 -19.87 29.95
CA ASP A 497 -0.22 -21.28 30.12
C ASP A 497 1.14 -21.49 30.78
N LYS A 498 2.10 -20.62 30.42
CA LYS A 498 3.49 -20.75 30.83
C LYS A 498 4.22 -19.40 30.85
N THR A 499 5.03 -19.21 31.89
CA THR A 499 5.98 -18.10 32.01
C THR A 499 7.38 -18.67 32.20
N ILE A 500 8.37 -18.07 31.53
CA ILE A 500 9.78 -18.40 31.67
C ILE A 500 10.57 -17.12 31.92
N SER A 501 11.40 -17.11 32.97
CA SER A 501 12.43 -16.09 33.18
C SER A 501 13.81 -16.67 32.92
N ILE A 502 14.62 -15.97 32.13
CA ILE A 502 16.00 -16.31 31.80
C ILE A 502 16.87 -16.38 33.05
N SER A 503 16.67 -15.45 33.98
CA SER A 503 17.42 -15.40 35.23
C SER A 503 17.19 -16.64 36.10
N GLU A 504 15.95 -17.16 36.15
CA GLU A 504 15.60 -18.37 36.89
C GLU A 504 16.22 -19.64 36.27
N LEU A 505 16.50 -19.62 34.95
CA LEU A 505 17.23 -20.69 34.25
C LEU A 505 18.76 -20.58 34.43
N GLY A 506 19.24 -19.52 35.09
CA GLY A 506 20.67 -19.21 35.23
C GLY A 506 21.33 -18.91 33.89
N LEU A 507 20.58 -18.26 32.99
CA LEU A 507 21.03 -17.79 31.68
C LEU A 507 21.18 -16.26 31.70
N SER A 508 21.78 -15.71 30.65
CA SER A 508 21.87 -14.27 30.42
C SER A 508 21.08 -13.93 29.16
N ASP A 509 20.33 -12.84 29.25
CA ASP A 509 19.54 -12.15 28.24
C ASP A 509 20.39 -11.20 27.36
N GLN A 510 21.48 -10.68 27.90
CA GLN A 510 22.38 -9.77 27.19
C GLN A 510 22.92 -10.35 25.89
N ALA A 511 22.87 -9.53 24.84
CA ALA A 511 23.36 -9.85 23.52
C ALA A 511 24.18 -8.69 22.91
N PRO A 512 25.02 -8.94 21.90
CA PRO A 512 25.65 -7.88 21.14
C PRO A 512 24.60 -6.97 20.49
N ILE A 513 24.77 -5.67 20.69
CA ILE A 513 23.89 -4.64 20.14
C ILE A 513 24.26 -4.35 18.68
N ILE A 514 23.24 -4.28 17.84
CA ILE A 514 23.28 -3.87 16.44
C ILE A 514 22.91 -2.39 16.38
N GLN A 515 23.82 -1.57 15.85
CA GLN A 515 23.58 -0.15 15.67
C GLN A 515 22.77 0.08 14.39
N SER A 516 21.48 0.35 14.53
CA SER A 516 20.59 0.56 13.37
C SER A 516 21.07 1.72 12.50
N ALA A 517 21.66 2.77 13.08
CA ALA A 517 22.24 3.89 12.35
C ALA A 517 23.38 3.49 11.40
N ASP A 518 24.04 2.35 11.63
CA ASP A 518 25.16 1.86 10.82
C ASP A 518 24.72 0.82 9.77
N LEU A 519 23.43 0.46 9.73
CA LEU A 519 22.92 -0.54 8.79
C LEU A 519 22.96 -0.04 7.36
N ASN A 520 23.25 -0.97 6.46
CA ASN A 520 22.94 -0.89 5.04
C ASN A 520 22.28 -2.21 4.64
N TYR A 521 21.74 -2.25 3.44
CA TYR A 521 20.96 -3.40 2.98
C TYR A 521 21.72 -4.75 3.04
N ASN A 522 22.99 -4.78 2.61
CA ASN A 522 23.81 -5.99 2.68
C ASN A 522 24.02 -6.49 4.12
N MET A 523 24.12 -5.58 5.09
CA MET A 523 24.19 -5.95 6.51
C MET A 523 22.87 -6.56 6.99
N VAL A 524 21.72 -6.02 6.55
CA VAL A 524 20.40 -6.57 6.87
C VAL A 524 20.27 -8.00 6.35
N LYS A 525 20.56 -8.24 5.06
CA LYS A 525 20.59 -9.60 4.49
C LYS A 525 21.48 -10.57 5.28
N THR A 526 22.68 -10.10 5.64
CA THR A 526 23.64 -10.90 6.42
C THR A 526 23.10 -11.25 7.81
N ILE A 527 22.38 -10.32 8.45
CA ILE A 527 21.74 -10.55 9.75
C ILE A 527 20.63 -11.58 9.59
N GLU A 528 19.78 -11.47 8.59
CA GLU A 528 18.65 -12.38 8.39
C GLU A 528 19.12 -13.80 8.04
N GLU A 529 20.04 -13.94 7.08
CA GLU A 529 20.66 -15.22 6.78
C GLU A 529 21.28 -15.87 8.03
N LYS A 530 21.91 -15.08 8.90
CA LYS A 530 22.49 -15.58 10.15
C LYS A 530 21.41 -16.03 11.12
N ILE A 531 20.32 -15.28 11.28
CA ILE A 531 19.20 -15.66 12.14
C ILE A 531 18.57 -16.96 11.65
N ALA A 532 18.17 -17.01 10.38
CA ALA A 532 17.56 -18.18 9.75
C ALA A 532 18.45 -19.43 9.87
N ASN A 533 19.74 -19.33 9.56
CA ASN A 533 20.66 -20.46 9.68
C ASN A 533 20.86 -20.91 11.14
N ASN A 534 20.89 -19.98 12.10
CA ASN A 534 21.00 -20.32 13.52
C ASN A 534 19.74 -21.02 14.04
N LEU A 535 18.54 -20.51 13.70
CA LEU A 535 17.27 -21.14 14.06
C LEU A 535 17.20 -22.56 13.50
N TRP A 536 17.60 -22.74 12.24
CA TRP A 536 17.66 -24.04 11.61
C TRP A 536 18.68 -24.97 12.29
N GLU A 537 19.88 -24.49 12.61
CA GLU A 537 20.88 -25.31 13.30
C GLU A 537 20.34 -25.77 14.68
N ARG A 538 19.76 -24.85 15.45
CA ARG A 538 19.15 -25.16 16.75
C ARG A 538 18.07 -26.24 16.63
N SER A 539 17.21 -26.15 15.61
CA SER A 539 16.16 -27.15 15.35
C SER A 539 16.75 -28.53 15.03
N GLN A 540 17.84 -28.59 14.26
CA GLN A 540 18.54 -29.85 13.97
C GLN A 540 19.18 -30.47 15.21
N GLN A 541 19.67 -29.65 16.14
CA GLN A 541 20.19 -30.13 17.42
C GLN A 541 19.05 -30.66 18.31
N ALA A 542 17.93 -29.92 18.42
CA ALA A 542 16.74 -30.36 19.14
C ALA A 542 16.21 -31.69 18.59
N LEU A 543 16.19 -31.85 17.26
CA LEU A 543 15.78 -33.06 16.57
C LEU A 543 16.64 -34.28 16.95
N LYS A 544 17.96 -34.10 17.09
CA LYS A 544 18.86 -35.18 17.55
C LYS A 544 18.52 -35.59 18.98
N VAL A 545 18.29 -34.62 19.88
CA VAL A 545 17.90 -34.88 21.26
C VAL A 545 16.55 -35.60 21.28
N ALA A 546 15.53 -35.09 20.61
CA ALA A 546 14.21 -35.70 20.51
C ALA A 546 14.24 -37.16 20.05
N LYS A 547 15.03 -37.47 19.00
CA LYS A 547 15.24 -38.86 18.53
C LYS A 547 15.86 -39.76 19.60
N SER A 548 16.80 -39.25 20.40
CA SER A 548 17.40 -40.02 21.50
C SER A 548 16.40 -40.36 22.62
N TYR A 549 15.33 -39.57 22.76
CA TYR A 549 14.21 -39.83 23.67
C TYR A 549 13.05 -40.62 23.01
N GLY A 550 13.25 -41.11 21.78
CA GLY A 550 12.27 -41.96 21.07
C GLY A 550 11.13 -41.20 20.40
N ILE A 551 11.20 -39.88 20.26
CA ILE A 551 10.21 -39.10 19.51
C ILE A 551 10.28 -39.48 18.03
N ASN A 552 9.14 -39.85 17.45
CA ASN A 552 9.03 -40.13 16.02
C ASN A 552 9.01 -38.82 15.23
N SER A 553 10.17 -38.38 14.75
CA SER A 553 10.29 -37.11 14.04
C SER A 553 9.59 -37.06 12.69
N GLN A 554 9.09 -38.19 12.15
CA GLN A 554 8.39 -38.19 10.86
C GLN A 554 7.07 -37.39 10.89
N TRP A 555 6.51 -37.15 12.08
CA TRP A 555 5.37 -36.24 12.25
C TRP A 555 5.68 -34.81 11.82
N TYR A 556 6.95 -34.40 11.86
CA TYR A 556 7.41 -33.07 11.51
C TYR A 556 8.13 -33.01 10.16
N ALA A 557 7.93 -34.00 9.28
CA ALA A 557 8.67 -34.12 8.02
C ALA A 557 8.56 -32.88 7.11
N LEU A 558 7.43 -32.16 7.16
CA LEU A 558 7.23 -30.89 6.46
C LEU A 558 8.26 -29.84 6.90
N LEU A 559 8.33 -29.55 8.20
CA LEU A 559 9.24 -28.58 8.81
C LEU A 559 10.71 -29.02 8.77
N MET A 560 10.99 -30.27 8.38
CA MET A 560 12.35 -30.80 8.31
C MET A 560 13.04 -30.53 6.96
N SER A 561 12.36 -29.90 6.02
CA SER A 561 12.83 -29.75 4.63
C SER A 561 12.69 -28.32 4.09
N PRO A 562 13.27 -27.31 4.76
CA PRO A 562 13.19 -25.92 4.30
C PRO A 562 13.90 -25.74 2.96
N LYS A 563 13.36 -24.87 2.10
CA LYS A 563 13.83 -24.64 0.71
C LYS A 563 14.39 -23.24 0.46
N SER A 564 14.17 -22.30 1.37
CA SER A 564 14.63 -20.91 1.29
C SER A 564 15.23 -20.43 2.62
N THR A 565 15.76 -19.21 2.66
CA THR A 565 16.20 -18.53 3.88
C THR A 565 15.01 -18.31 4.81
N ARG A 566 13.94 -17.68 4.31
CA ARG A 566 12.63 -17.63 4.97
C ARG A 566 12.16 -18.94 5.60
N GLN A 567 12.17 -20.06 4.86
CA GLN A 567 11.73 -21.35 5.42
C GLN A 567 12.67 -21.87 6.51
N LYS A 568 13.98 -21.59 6.46
CA LYS A 568 14.87 -21.93 7.57
C LYS A 568 14.54 -21.13 8.84
N TYR A 569 14.16 -19.86 8.70
CA TYR A 569 13.67 -19.03 9.80
C TYR A 569 12.39 -19.63 10.38
N HIS A 570 11.35 -19.78 9.54
CA HIS A 570 10.02 -20.23 9.94
C HIS A 570 10.02 -21.68 10.44
N ASP A 571 10.47 -22.63 9.62
CA ASP A 571 10.47 -24.05 9.98
C ASP A 571 11.46 -24.34 11.11
N GLY A 572 12.59 -23.62 11.15
CA GLY A 572 13.59 -23.75 12.22
C GLY A 572 13.00 -23.41 13.59
N TYR A 573 12.25 -22.31 13.69
CA TYR A 573 11.55 -21.94 14.91
C TYR A 573 10.48 -22.97 15.28
N TRP A 574 9.55 -23.28 14.36
CA TRP A 574 8.41 -24.16 14.66
C TRP A 574 8.80 -25.59 14.94
N LEU A 575 9.72 -26.18 14.17
CA LEU A 575 10.23 -27.53 14.41
C LEU A 575 10.80 -27.63 15.82
N GLN A 576 11.60 -26.64 16.22
CA GLN A 576 12.19 -26.61 17.55
C GLN A 576 11.13 -26.47 18.64
N PHE A 577 10.13 -25.60 18.45
CA PHE A 577 9.04 -25.38 19.40
C PHE A 577 8.20 -26.65 19.64
N TYR A 578 7.85 -27.40 18.59
CA TYR A 578 7.13 -28.66 18.74
C TYR A 578 7.96 -29.72 19.46
N LEU A 579 9.21 -29.91 19.06
CA LEU A 579 10.10 -30.90 19.68
C LEU A 579 10.36 -30.58 21.15
N TYR A 580 10.49 -29.30 21.50
CA TYR A 580 10.58 -28.83 22.87
C TYR A 580 9.37 -29.26 23.71
N ASN A 581 8.15 -29.02 23.21
CA ASN A 581 6.92 -29.39 23.90
C ASN A 581 6.75 -30.91 24.04
N ASP A 582 7.08 -31.69 23.02
CA ASP A 582 7.07 -33.16 23.09
C ASP A 582 8.06 -33.71 24.12
N LEU A 583 9.27 -33.15 24.16
CA LEU A 583 10.28 -33.51 25.16
C LEU A 583 9.79 -33.19 26.58
N LEU A 584 9.15 -32.04 26.77
CA LEU A 584 8.53 -31.69 28.05
C LEU A 584 7.41 -32.66 28.44
N ASP A 585 6.55 -33.05 27.50
CA ASP A 585 5.48 -34.04 27.76
C ASP A 585 6.06 -35.37 28.22
N ILE A 586 7.11 -35.87 27.55
CA ILE A 586 7.84 -37.08 27.98
C ILE A 586 8.38 -36.93 29.41
N ALA A 587 9.07 -35.83 29.70
CA ALA A 587 9.64 -35.60 31.02
C ALA A 587 8.57 -35.51 32.12
N LYS A 588 7.43 -34.86 31.82
CA LYS A 588 6.27 -34.75 32.72
C LYS A 588 5.64 -36.12 32.99
N ARG A 589 5.42 -36.95 31.97
CA ARG A 589 4.91 -38.32 32.12
C ARG A 589 5.81 -39.20 32.97
N GLN A 590 7.12 -38.96 32.92
CA GLN A 590 8.12 -39.65 33.74
C GLN A 590 8.26 -39.07 35.16
N GLY A 591 7.62 -37.92 35.45
CA GLY A 591 7.83 -37.18 36.69
C GLY A 591 9.26 -36.65 36.85
N ASN A 592 10.01 -36.49 35.76
CA ASN A 592 11.43 -36.15 35.78
C ASN A 592 11.66 -34.64 35.72
N GLN A 593 11.63 -33.99 36.89
CA GLN A 593 11.83 -32.54 37.02
C GLN A 593 13.22 -32.08 36.55
N SER A 594 14.26 -32.88 36.77
CA SER A 594 15.61 -32.54 36.31
C SER A 594 15.71 -32.46 34.79
N LEU A 595 14.97 -33.33 34.09
CA LEU A 595 14.91 -33.33 32.64
C LEU A 595 14.11 -32.13 32.13
N ILE A 596 13.01 -31.74 32.79
CA ILE A 596 12.26 -30.53 32.45
C ILE A 596 13.18 -29.30 32.48
N GLN A 597 13.90 -29.08 33.59
CA GLN A 597 14.83 -27.96 33.74
C GLN A 597 15.93 -27.98 32.67
N ARG A 598 16.47 -29.16 32.35
CA ARG A 598 17.49 -29.33 31.31
C ARG A 598 16.95 -29.01 29.91
N ILE A 599 15.73 -29.43 29.59
CA ILE A 599 15.06 -29.13 28.31
C ILE A 599 14.79 -27.63 28.19
N GLU A 600 14.27 -26.99 29.24
CA GLU A 600 14.01 -25.55 29.24
C GLU A 600 15.30 -24.76 29.05
N LYS A 601 16.34 -25.09 29.82
CA LYS A 601 17.65 -24.46 29.66
C LYS A 601 18.22 -24.64 28.27
N ALA A 602 18.07 -25.82 27.66
CA ALA A 602 18.55 -26.10 26.31
C ALA A 602 17.81 -25.27 25.24
N TYR A 603 16.49 -25.17 25.34
CA TYR A 603 15.66 -24.41 24.40
C TYR A 603 15.94 -22.91 24.48
N TYR A 604 15.83 -22.30 25.67
CA TYR A 604 15.99 -20.84 25.85
C TYR A 604 17.44 -20.36 25.83
N SER A 605 18.43 -21.25 25.84
CA SER A 605 19.82 -20.89 25.51
C SER A 605 20.17 -21.12 24.04
N GLY A 606 19.28 -21.75 23.28
CA GLY A 606 19.57 -22.25 21.93
C GLY A 606 20.71 -23.26 21.88
N ASN A 607 21.06 -23.93 22.99
CA ASN A 607 22.26 -24.77 23.08
C ASN A 607 21.95 -26.19 23.56
N TRP A 608 21.19 -26.91 22.72
CA TRP A 608 20.88 -28.32 22.90
C TRP A 608 22.13 -29.19 23.02
N GLN A 609 23.17 -28.91 22.24
CA GLN A 609 24.42 -29.67 22.32
C GLN A 609 25.09 -29.56 23.67
N LYS A 610 25.26 -28.36 24.23
CA LYS A 610 25.91 -28.18 25.53
C LYS A 610 25.12 -28.85 26.64
N GLU A 611 23.80 -28.62 26.67
CA GLU A 611 22.98 -29.17 27.72
C GLU A 611 22.86 -30.69 27.61
N PHE A 612 22.89 -31.29 26.41
CA PHE A 612 22.78 -32.73 26.17
C PHE A 612 24.08 -33.44 25.71
N ALA A 613 25.24 -32.79 25.84
CA ALA A 613 26.53 -33.37 25.49
C ALA A 613 26.84 -34.54 26.44
N SER A 614 26.80 -35.76 25.89
CA SER A 614 27.30 -37.00 26.47
C SER A 614 26.88 -37.28 27.93
N ASN A 615 25.68 -37.87 28.09
CA ASN A 615 25.51 -38.96 29.05
C ASN A 615 25.69 -40.29 28.33
#